data_AF-C0B4U3-F1
#
_entry.id   AF-C0B4U3-F1
#
_cell.length_a   1.000
_cell.length_b   1.000
_cell.length_c   1.000
_cell.angle_alpha   90.00
_cell.angle_beta   90.00
_cell.angle_gamma   90.00
#
_symmetry.space_group_name_H-M   'P 1'
#
loop_
_entity.id
_entity.type
_entity.pdbx_description
1 polymer ?
#
loop_
_entity_poly.entity_id
_entity_poly.type
_entity_poly.pdbx_seq_one_letter_code
_entity_poly.pdbx_strand_id
1 'polypeptide(L)'
;MKRIRVRNISWKDYGISVQTQRELKEFCFLYDEKKKRGNSQDLTDCKMIEEAARESSEELAPYLLKSVTDDLSYEYLEFDDTLGRIPVGKTDFYGYRRKFYACLLKKNSIKRGDKSGTARTYVRYTITSNDTDTGQREREKDI
;
A
#
# COMPACT_ATOMS: atom_id res chain seq x y z
N MET A 1 -28.09 -13.70 -6.44
CA MET A 1 -26.88 -13.38 -5.65
C MET A 1 -26.89 -11.90 -5.27
N LYS A 2 -26.79 -11.55 -3.99
CA LYS A 2 -26.64 -10.14 -3.57
C LYS A 2 -25.24 -9.66 -3.91
N ARG A 3 -25.10 -8.65 -4.76
CA ARG A 3 -23.80 -8.04 -5.08
C ARG A 3 -23.31 -7.27 -3.85
N ILE A 4 -22.24 -7.75 -3.20
CA ILE A 4 -21.64 -7.05 -2.06
C ILE A 4 -21.02 -5.75 -2.58
N ARG A 5 -21.36 -4.63 -1.94
CA ARG A 5 -20.78 -3.33 -2.28
C ARG A 5 -19.32 -3.29 -1.82
N VAL A 6 -18.43 -2.75 -2.65
CA VAL A 6 -16.99 -2.65 -2.35
C VAL A 6 -16.73 -1.99 -0.99
N ARG A 7 -17.51 -0.96 -0.65
CA ARG A 7 -17.43 -0.26 0.65
C ARG A 7 -17.61 -1.15 1.89
N ASN A 8 -18.30 -2.28 1.75
CA ASN A 8 -18.57 -3.21 2.83
C ASN A 8 -17.53 -4.34 2.94
N ILE A 9 -16.58 -4.43 2.00
CA ILE A 9 -15.52 -5.43 2.02
C ILE A 9 -14.38 -4.91 2.91
N SER A 10 -14.02 -5.68 3.93
CA SER A 10 -12.95 -5.37 4.87
C SER A 10 -11.59 -5.89 4.38
N TRP A 11 -10.51 -5.49 5.04
CA TRP A 11 -9.17 -6.04 4.79
C TRP A 11 -9.10 -7.56 4.96
N LYS A 12 -9.81 -8.09 5.97
CA LYS A 12 -9.84 -9.53 6.27
C LYS A 12 -10.55 -10.32 5.18
N ASP A 13 -11.61 -9.76 4.58
CA ASP A 13 -12.33 -10.39 3.47
C ASP A 13 -11.45 -10.51 2.22
N TYR A 14 -10.46 -9.63 2.06
CA TYR A 14 -9.42 -9.74 1.03
C TYR A 14 -8.24 -10.63 1.43
N GLY A 15 -8.22 -11.20 2.63
CA GLY A 15 -7.10 -11.97 3.16
C GLY A 15 -5.86 -11.12 3.50
N ILE A 16 -6.03 -9.81 3.70
CA ILE A 16 -4.94 -8.87 3.98
C ILE A 16 -4.76 -8.75 5.49
N SER A 17 -3.59 -9.15 5.98
CA SER A 17 -3.19 -8.96 7.37
C SER A 17 -2.73 -7.51 7.63
N VAL A 18 -2.67 -7.11 8.91
CA VAL A 18 -2.14 -5.78 9.29
C VAL A 18 -0.68 -5.62 8.85
N GLN A 19 0.12 -6.69 8.94
CA GLN A 19 1.50 -6.67 8.49
C GLN A 19 1.59 -6.47 6.97
N THR A 20 0.79 -7.24 6.21
CA THR A 20 0.72 -7.10 4.75
C THR A 20 0.25 -5.71 4.33
N GLN A 21 -0.69 -5.11 5.08
CA GLN A 21 -1.12 -3.74 4.83
C GLN A 21 0.04 -2.74 4.96
N ARG A 22 0.90 -2.88 5.99
CA ARG A 22 2.09 -2.02 6.18
C ARG A 22 3.06 -2.17 5.01
N GLU A 23 3.38 -3.40 4.63
CA GLU A 23 4.29 -3.69 3.51
C GLU A 23 3.77 -3.11 2.19
N LEU A 24 2.46 -3.22 1.92
CA LEU A 24 1.86 -2.65 0.71
C LEU A 24 1.86 -1.11 0.74
N LYS A 25 1.64 -0.49 1.91
CA LYS A 25 1.74 0.96 2.06
C LYS A 25 3.16 1.46 1.81
N GLU A 26 4.15 0.84 2.42
CA GLU A 26 5.57 1.15 2.21
C GLU A 26 5.96 0.98 0.73
N PHE A 27 5.46 -0.08 0.09
CA PHE A 27 5.68 -0.31 -1.33
C PHE A 27 5.14 0.83 -2.21
N CYS A 28 3.96 1.38 -1.87
CA CYS A 28 3.39 2.54 -2.56
C CYS A 28 4.10 3.86 -2.23
N PHE A 29 4.53 4.05 -0.98
CA PHE A 29 5.23 5.26 -0.55
C PHE A 29 6.54 5.50 -1.32
N LEU A 30 7.20 4.42 -1.76
CA LEU A 30 8.42 4.51 -2.57
C LEU A 30 8.15 4.79 -4.07
N TYR A 31 6.91 4.98 -4.50
CA TYR A 31 6.55 5.11 -5.92
C TYR A 31 7.33 6.21 -6.66
N ASP A 32 7.38 7.43 -6.10
CA ASP A 32 8.05 8.55 -6.76
C ASP A 32 9.56 8.34 -6.87
N GLU A 33 10.19 7.83 -5.81
CA GLU A 33 11.61 7.50 -5.81
C GLU A 33 11.94 6.40 -6.83
N LYS A 34 11.12 5.36 -6.91
CA LYS A 34 11.24 4.30 -7.91
C LYS A 34 11.10 4.85 -9.33
N LYS A 35 10.08 5.67 -9.56
CA LYS A 35 9.83 6.29 -10.86
C LYS A 35 10.99 7.19 -11.30
N LYS A 36 11.59 7.93 -10.37
CA LYS A 36 12.76 8.79 -10.60
C LYS A 36 14.03 7.99 -10.89
N ARG A 37 14.27 6.87 -10.18
CA ARG A 37 15.42 5.99 -10.44
C ARG A 37 15.35 5.31 -11.81
N GLY A 38 14.15 4.94 -12.25
CA GLY A 38 13.90 4.50 -13.62
C GLY A 38 14.57 3.18 -14.05
N ASN A 39 15.08 2.37 -13.11
CA ASN A 39 15.58 1.05 -13.47
C ASN A 39 14.42 0.09 -13.79
N SER A 40 14.71 -0.99 -14.52
CA SER A 40 13.69 -1.94 -15.00
C SER A 40 12.78 -2.48 -13.90
N GLN A 41 13.35 -2.74 -12.72
CA GLN A 41 12.58 -3.29 -11.60
C GLN A 41 11.63 -2.24 -10.99
N ASP A 42 12.12 -1.02 -10.79
CA ASP A 42 11.35 0.09 -10.24
C ASP A 42 10.21 0.50 -11.18
N LEU A 43 10.46 0.53 -12.49
CA LEU A 43 9.42 0.81 -13.49
C LEU A 43 8.34 -0.27 -13.51
N THR A 44 8.72 -1.53 -13.34
CA THR A 44 7.77 -2.65 -13.21
C THR A 44 6.90 -2.48 -11.95
N ASP A 45 7.50 -2.03 -10.84
CA ASP A 45 6.78 -1.77 -9.59
C ASP A 45 5.78 -0.62 -9.74
N CYS A 46 6.20 0.49 -10.35
CA CYS A 46 5.31 1.62 -10.65
C CYS A 46 4.14 1.19 -11.54
N LYS A 47 4.41 0.40 -12.58
CA LYS A 47 3.36 -0.14 -13.46
C LYS A 47 2.35 -1.02 -12.71
N MET A 48 2.81 -1.85 -11.78
CA MET A 48 1.90 -2.68 -10.95
C MET A 48 0.98 -1.82 -10.08
N ILE A 49 1.50 -0.73 -9.51
CA ILE A 49 0.71 0.24 -8.72
C ILE A 49 -0.35 0.92 -9.61
N GLU A 50 0.05 1.43 -10.77
CA GLU A 50 -0.84 2.09 -11.73
C GLU A 50 -1.94 1.17 -12.26
N GLU A 51 -1.62 -0.08 -12.56
CA GLU A 51 -2.60 -1.08 -12.96
C GLU A 51 -3.56 -1.45 -11.83
N ALA A 52 -3.06 -1.61 -10.60
CA ALA A 52 -3.91 -1.90 -9.45
C ALA A 52 -4.93 -0.78 -9.18
N ALA A 53 -4.55 0.48 -9.40
CA ALA A 53 -5.45 1.62 -9.32
C ALA A 53 -6.57 1.52 -10.36
N ARG A 54 -6.21 1.32 -11.64
CA ARG A 54 -7.19 1.18 -12.73
C ARG A 54 -8.13 -0.01 -12.56
N GLU A 55 -7.63 -1.17 -12.10
CA GLU A 55 -8.46 -2.35 -11.85
C GLU A 55 -9.43 -2.17 -10.67
N SER A 56 -9.06 -1.33 -9.70
CA SER A 56 -9.93 -1.05 -8.56
C SER A 56 -11.11 -0.16 -8.97
N SER A 57 -10.85 0.90 -9.72
CA SER A 57 -11.83 1.76 -10.40
C SER A 57 -11.08 2.65 -11.37
N GLU A 58 -11.49 2.65 -12.64
CA GLU A 58 -10.88 3.47 -13.68
C GLU A 58 -11.06 4.97 -13.40
N GLU A 59 -12.27 5.38 -13.00
CA GLU A 59 -12.60 6.76 -12.65
C GLU A 59 -11.84 7.26 -11.41
N LEU A 60 -11.66 6.41 -10.40
CA LEU A 60 -10.98 6.79 -9.17
C LEU A 60 -9.47 6.57 -9.20
N ALA A 61 -8.93 5.94 -10.24
CA ALA A 61 -7.51 5.60 -10.35
C ALA A 61 -6.56 6.77 -10.02
N PRO A 62 -6.73 8.00 -10.57
CA PRO A 62 -5.81 9.09 -10.26
C PRO A 62 -5.86 9.52 -8.78
N TYR A 63 -7.05 9.56 -8.18
CA TYR A 63 -7.22 9.88 -6.76
C TYR A 63 -6.65 8.77 -5.86
N LEU A 64 -6.85 7.51 -6.25
CA LEU A 64 -6.31 6.37 -5.50
C LEU A 64 -4.79 6.38 -5.54
N LEU A 65 -4.18 6.63 -6.70
CA LEU A 65 -2.73 6.76 -6.82
C LEU A 65 -2.20 7.84 -5.88
N LYS A 66 -2.72 9.07 -5.98
CA LYS A 66 -2.29 10.17 -5.11
C LYS A 66 -2.48 9.85 -3.62
N SER A 67 -3.60 9.24 -3.25
CA SER A 67 -3.86 8.87 -1.86
C SER A 67 -2.92 7.79 -1.31
N VAL A 68 -2.47 6.84 -2.13
CA VAL A 68 -1.63 5.71 -1.66
C VAL A 68 -0.14 5.98 -1.76
N THR A 69 0.29 6.85 -2.68
CA THR A 69 1.70 7.27 -2.80
C THR A 69 2.05 8.32 -1.76
N ASP A 70 1.13 9.26 -1.50
CA ASP A 70 1.37 10.41 -0.62
C ASP A 70 0.80 10.17 0.79
N ASP A 71 0.24 8.98 1.04
CA ASP A 71 -0.54 8.57 2.24
C ASP A 71 -1.63 9.58 2.66
N LEU A 72 -2.21 10.30 1.70
CA LEU A 72 -3.25 11.30 1.97
C LEU A 72 -4.59 10.67 2.35
N SER A 73 -5.27 11.28 3.32
CA SER A 73 -6.65 10.95 3.70
C SER A 73 -7.67 11.47 2.67
N TYR A 74 -8.92 11.01 2.77
CA TYR A 74 -9.99 11.52 1.91
C TYR A 74 -10.17 13.03 2.07
N GLU A 75 -10.13 13.54 3.30
CA GLU A 75 -10.35 14.94 3.62
C GLU A 75 -9.32 15.86 2.97
N TYR A 76 -8.06 15.41 2.89
CA TYR A 76 -6.99 16.16 2.24
C TYR A 76 -7.06 16.10 0.71
N LEU A 77 -7.75 15.10 0.15
CA LEU A 77 -7.82 14.85 -1.29
C LEU A 77 -9.19 15.22 -1.89
N GLU A 78 -10.22 15.46 -1.07
CA GLU A 78 -11.60 15.63 -1.55
C GLU A 78 -11.69 16.67 -2.65
N PHE A 79 -10.93 17.76 -2.53
CA PHE A 79 -10.80 18.82 -3.53
C PHE A 79 -9.35 18.93 -3.98
N ASP A 80 -9.05 18.32 -5.11
CA ASP A 80 -7.73 18.41 -5.72
C ASP A 80 -7.71 19.51 -6.78
N ASP A 81 -6.69 20.37 -6.77
CA ASP A 81 -6.58 21.49 -7.73
C ASP A 81 -6.49 21.02 -9.19
N THR A 82 -5.99 19.81 -9.42
CA THR A 82 -5.76 19.25 -10.77
C THR A 82 -6.84 18.27 -11.19
N LEU A 83 -7.29 17.40 -10.28
CA LEU A 83 -8.28 16.36 -10.57
C LEU A 83 -9.72 16.84 -10.32
N GLY A 84 -9.89 17.89 -9.54
CA GLY A 84 -11.19 18.37 -9.07
C GLY A 84 -11.68 17.58 -7.86
N ARG A 85 -13.00 17.55 -7.69
CA ARG A 85 -13.63 16.90 -6.54
C ARG A 85 -13.73 15.37 -6.75
N ILE A 86 -13.38 14.59 -5.73
CA ILE A 86 -13.57 13.12 -5.75
C ILE A 86 -15.06 12.79 -6.05
N PRO A 87 -15.36 11.95 -7.07
CA PRO A 87 -16.74 11.72 -7.52
C PRO A 87 -17.52 10.74 -6.62
N VAL A 88 -16.96 10.34 -5.48
CA VAL A 88 -17.59 9.42 -4.52
C VAL A 88 -17.41 9.92 -3.09
N GLY A 89 -18.33 9.52 -2.20
CA GLY A 89 -18.23 9.84 -0.78
C GLY A 89 -17.09 9.07 -0.08
N LYS A 90 -16.65 9.60 1.07
CA LYS A 90 -15.58 9.04 1.93
C LYS A 90 -15.63 7.52 2.10
N THR A 91 -16.80 6.99 2.43
CA THR A 91 -16.98 5.56 2.71
C THR A 91 -16.74 4.69 1.47
N ASP A 92 -17.20 5.14 0.31
CA ASP A 92 -16.98 4.45 -0.97
C ASP A 92 -15.50 4.54 -1.36
N PHE A 93 -14.91 5.72 -1.25
CA PHE A 93 -13.49 5.94 -1.53
C PHE A 93 -12.59 4.97 -0.76
N TYR A 94 -12.79 4.84 0.56
CA TYR A 94 -12.00 3.89 1.35
C TYR A 94 -12.29 2.43 1.01
N GLY A 95 -13.49 2.11 0.52
CA GLY A 95 -13.78 0.81 -0.09
C GLY A 95 -12.88 0.54 -1.29
N TYR A 96 -12.82 1.49 -2.23
CA TYR A 96 -11.96 1.39 -3.41
C TYR A 96 -10.47 1.38 -3.05
N ARG A 97 -10.04 2.15 -2.05
CA ARG A 97 -8.64 2.12 -1.56
C ARG A 97 -8.27 0.75 -0.99
N ARG A 98 -9.19 0.05 -0.30
CA ARG A 98 -8.96 -1.36 0.12
C ARG A 98 -8.91 -2.31 -1.08
N LYS A 99 -9.82 -2.16 -2.04
CA LYS A 99 -9.82 -2.94 -3.28
C LYS A 99 -8.51 -2.77 -4.06
N PHE A 100 -7.97 -1.55 -4.13
CA PHE A 100 -6.67 -1.24 -4.70
C PHE A 100 -5.55 -2.11 -4.09
N TYR A 101 -5.44 -2.13 -2.76
CA TYR A 101 -4.40 -2.91 -2.09
C TYR A 101 -4.59 -4.43 -2.31
N ALA A 102 -5.83 -4.90 -2.46
CA ALA A 102 -6.09 -6.29 -2.84
C ALA A 102 -5.62 -6.62 -4.26
N CYS A 103 -5.89 -5.73 -5.24
CA CYS A 103 -5.36 -5.85 -6.59
C CYS A 103 -3.83 -5.84 -6.60
N LEU A 104 -3.21 -4.94 -5.83
CA LEU A 104 -1.76 -4.82 -5.73
C LEU A 104 -1.13 -6.08 -5.10
N LEU A 105 -1.72 -6.61 -4.02
CA LEU A 105 -1.25 -7.84 -3.39
C LEU A 105 -1.25 -9.01 -4.37
N LYS A 106 -2.33 -9.17 -5.15
CA LYS A 106 -2.43 -10.21 -6.18
C LYS A 106 -1.31 -10.10 -7.20
N LYS A 107 -1.00 -8.89 -7.69
CA LYS A 107 0.08 -8.63 -8.65
C LYS A 107 1.46 -8.90 -8.06
N ASN A 108 1.71 -8.44 -6.83
CA ASN A 108 2.99 -8.63 -6.15
C ASN A 108 3.26 -10.11 -5.84
N SER A 109 2.22 -10.87 -5.47
CA SER A 109 2.31 -12.32 -5.22
C SER A 109 2.69 -13.10 -6.49
N ILE A 110 2.14 -12.72 -7.65
CA ILE A 110 2.48 -13.34 -8.94
C ILE A 110 3.96 -13.10 -9.30
N LYS A 111 4.47 -11.89 -9.07
CA LYS A 111 5.87 -11.54 -9.34
C LYS A 111 6.86 -12.30 -8.45
N ARG A 112 6.50 -12.53 -7.18
CA ARG A 112 7.36 -13.22 -6.21
C ARG A 112 7.43 -14.74 -6.41
N GLY A 113 6.65 -15.30 -7.33
CA GLY A 113 6.71 -16.71 -7.69
C GLY A 113 6.15 -17.65 -6.62
N ASP A 114 5.13 -17.22 -5.87
CA ASP A 114 4.52 -18.07 -4.85
C ASP A 114 3.74 -19.24 -5.49
N LYS A 115 4.39 -20.41 -5.53
CA LYS A 115 3.74 -21.73 -5.64
C LYS A 115 3.10 -22.11 -4.29
N SER A 116 2.20 -21.31 -3.75
CA SER A 116 1.24 -21.79 -2.76
C SER A 116 0.16 -20.74 -2.53
N GLY A 117 -1.08 -21.11 -2.85
CA GLY A 117 -2.21 -20.43 -2.26
C GLY A 117 -2.09 -20.52 -0.75
N THR A 118 -2.34 -19.39 -0.08
CA THR A 118 -2.49 -19.26 1.38
C THR A 118 -1.26 -19.60 2.24
N ALA A 119 -0.76 -18.56 2.91
CA ALA A 119 0.09 -18.56 4.11
C ALA A 119 1.56 -19.02 3.95
N ARG A 120 2.46 -18.06 3.62
CA ARG A 120 3.75 -17.81 4.33
C ARG A 120 4.65 -16.85 3.55
N THR A 121 4.86 -15.63 4.07
CA THR A 121 6.04 -14.83 3.70
C THR A 121 6.48 -13.91 4.85
N TYR A 122 6.76 -14.49 6.02
CA TYR A 122 7.61 -13.86 7.05
C TYR A 122 9.05 -14.32 6.86
N VAL A 123 9.69 -13.97 5.74
CA VAL A 123 11.16 -14.14 5.58
C VAL A 123 11.66 -13.09 4.59
N ARG A 124 11.76 -11.81 5.02
CA ARG A 124 12.68 -10.83 4.40
C ARG A 124 12.95 -9.59 5.26
N TYR A 125 13.03 -9.75 6.58
CA TYR A 125 13.64 -8.75 7.48
C TYR A 125 14.58 -9.48 8.44
N THR A 126 15.63 -10.08 7.88
CA THR A 126 16.86 -10.44 8.58
C THR A 126 17.97 -9.97 7.65
N ILE A 127 18.94 -9.21 8.19
CA ILE A 127 19.97 -8.40 7.51
C ILE A 127 19.40 -7.00 7.14
N THR A 128 19.50 -5.96 7.98
CA THR A 128 20.66 -5.46 8.73
C THR A 128 20.28 -4.87 10.10
N SER A 129 20.37 -5.66 11.16
CA SER A 129 20.69 -5.15 12.50
C SER A 129 22.08 -5.69 12.82
N ASN A 130 23.09 -4.87 12.53
CA ASN A 130 24.42 -5.11 13.08
C ASN A 130 24.34 -4.78 14.56
N ASP A 131 24.12 -5.81 15.37
CA ASP A 131 24.43 -5.76 16.80
C ASP A 131 25.94 -5.82 16.95
N THR A 132 26.56 -4.66 17.14
CA THR A 132 27.66 -4.48 18.09
C THR A 132 27.57 -3.06 18.61
N ASP A 133 26.96 -2.85 19.78
CA ASP A 133 27.73 -2.33 20.91
C ASP A 133 26.92 -2.42 22.22
N THR A 134 27.45 -3.24 23.11
CA THR A 134 27.18 -3.25 24.54
C THR A 134 27.63 -1.94 25.17
N GLY A 135 26.72 -1.18 25.78
CA GLY A 135 27.12 0.02 26.51
C GLY A 135 26.02 0.56 27.40
N GLN A 136 26.03 0.13 28.66
CA GLN A 136 25.26 0.72 29.75
C GLN A 136 25.47 2.24 29.77
N ARG A 137 24.39 3.02 29.92
CA ARG A 137 24.47 4.36 30.51
C ARG A 137 23.47 4.47 31.64
N GLU A 138 24.05 4.66 32.80
CA GLU A 138 23.47 4.70 34.11
C GLU A 138 22.56 5.93 34.27
N ARG A 139 21.55 5.78 35.12
CA ARG A 139 20.79 6.91 35.64
C ARG A 139 21.69 7.66 36.61
N GLU A 140 22.23 8.79 36.19
CA GLU A 140 22.76 9.78 37.11
C GLU A 140 21.60 10.71 37.49
N LYS A 141 21.09 10.49 38.71
CA LYS A 141 20.39 11.52 39.46
C LYS A 141 21.50 12.35 40.11
N ASP A 142 21.55 13.63 39.83
CA ASP A 142 22.26 14.57 40.69
C ASP A 142 21.36 15.76 41.02
N ILE A 143 21.06 15.82 42.32
CA ILE A 143 20.84 16.97 43.21
C ILE A 143 19.72 17.96 42.84
#